data_AF-A0A7J8BL73-F1
#
_entry.id   AF-A0A7J8BL73-F1
#
_cell.length_a   1.000
_cell.length_b   1.000
_cell.length_c   1.000
_cell.angle_alpha   90.00
_cell.angle_beta   90.00
_cell.angle_gamma   90.00
#
_symmetry.space_group_name_H-M   'P 1'
#
loop_
_entity.id
_entity.type
_entity.pdbx_description
1 polymer ?
#
loop_
_entity_poly.entity_id
_entity_poly.type
_entity_poly.pdbx_seq_one_letter_code
_entity_poly.pdbx_strand_id
1 'polypeptide(L)'
;MLLSLRRTLLANFDVSGLSWTSSAFLRGSAPSSRHHSEAQSPGPAQTLLSSKTGLYPVDILDDDPEGHREAALAYYATLRGGAPPPAAALSLPAGEQVHLEAASVCLCTLHRDEPRHKILVLVSPQDTKTVVAVYVKESWWATEDVLRTSDPAREGLMEVQTFGERIVLFLLNVVIFGRLERKLDDDDMFFLPHSVREQAKILWRDGAAVGFYTTKRKGSLCGDGTGACYLLPVLDTVFVRRGHRRQGLGVAMLQDFCGTFRDEEALGVSWPISPAMYQVCRKFLLAHPEQRGRLWEVEPPGAWGQRDSIWLKLQLRQARLPDRESA
;
A
#
# COMPACT_ATOMS: atom_id res chain seq x y z
N MET A 1 3.52 4.68 -12.93
CA MET A 1 2.39 5.07 -13.81
C MET A 1 1.41 3.92 -13.68
N LEU A 2 0.26 4.19 -13.04
CA LEU A 2 -0.70 3.23 -12.48
C LEU A 2 -1.13 2.16 -13.47
N LEU A 3 -1.90 1.14 -13.03
CA LEU A 3 -2.49 0.18 -13.95
C LEU A 3 -4.00 -0.10 -13.80
N SER A 4 -4.69 0.40 -12.78
CA SER A 4 -6.15 0.51 -12.76
C SER A 4 -6.56 1.35 -11.54
N LEU A 5 -7.60 2.17 -11.68
CA LEU A 5 -7.98 3.20 -10.70
C LEU A 5 -9.31 2.83 -10.05
N ARG A 6 -9.39 2.99 -8.72
CA ARG A 6 -10.67 3.13 -8.04
C ARG A 6 -10.81 4.60 -7.67
N ARG A 7 -11.75 5.32 -8.29
CA ARG A 7 -12.32 6.53 -7.68
C ARG A 7 -13.38 6.04 -6.70
N THR A 8 -13.11 6.15 -5.41
CA THR A 8 -14.15 6.12 -4.39
C THR A 8 -13.89 7.31 -3.48
N LEU A 9 -14.93 8.15 -3.34
CA LEU A 9 -14.94 9.37 -2.56
C LEU A 9 -14.26 9.20 -1.21
N LEU A 10 -13.52 10.24 -0.83
CA LEU A 10 -12.96 10.49 0.49
C LEU A 10 -13.93 10.03 1.59
N ALA A 11 -13.68 8.86 2.18
CA ALA A 11 -13.67 8.81 3.62
C ALA A 11 -12.28 9.29 3.98
N ASN A 12 -12.19 10.49 4.56
CA ASN A 12 -10.96 11.05 5.08
C ASN A 12 -10.15 9.93 5.74
N PHE A 13 -8.94 9.69 5.24
CA PHE A 13 -7.90 9.24 6.14
C PHE A 13 -7.67 10.42 7.07
N ASP A 14 -8.48 10.46 8.13
CA ASP A 14 -8.60 11.58 9.03
C ASP A 14 -7.38 11.60 9.94
N VAL A 15 -6.33 12.28 9.50
CA VAL A 15 -5.35 12.87 10.43
C VAL A 15 -5.92 14.18 11.02
N SER A 16 -7.07 14.65 10.51
CA SER A 16 -7.83 15.82 10.95
C SER A 16 -8.86 15.51 12.05
N GLY A 17 -8.61 14.51 12.90
CA GLY A 17 -9.11 14.49 14.29
C GLY A 17 -8.56 15.65 15.15
N LEU A 18 -8.22 16.77 14.51
CA LEU A 18 -7.80 18.05 15.04
C LEU A 18 -9.04 18.93 15.19
N SER A 19 -9.99 18.55 16.06
CA SER A 19 -10.94 19.53 16.58
C SER A 19 -10.24 20.34 17.67
N TRP A 20 -9.58 21.42 17.27
CA TRP A 20 -9.16 22.47 18.19
C TRP A 20 -10.37 23.32 18.53
N THR A 21 -11.03 23.05 19.66
CA THR A 21 -11.82 24.09 20.31
C THR A 21 -10.89 24.88 21.22
N SER A 22 -10.33 25.97 20.66
CA SER A 22 -9.83 27.09 21.44
C SER A 22 -10.99 27.70 22.23
N SER A 23 -11.08 27.44 23.53
CA SER A 23 -11.72 28.33 24.51
C SER A 23 -11.60 27.79 25.93
N ALA A 24 -10.63 28.30 26.69
CA ALA A 24 -10.78 28.66 28.10
C ALA A 24 -9.48 29.32 28.60
N PHE A 25 -9.24 30.56 28.18
CA PHE A 25 -8.43 31.48 28.94
C PHE A 25 -9.25 31.84 30.20
N LEU A 26 -9.07 31.09 31.28
CA LEU A 26 -9.44 31.55 32.61
C LEU A 26 -8.16 31.82 33.39
N ARG A 27 -8.01 33.09 33.77
CA ARG A 27 -7.00 33.62 34.68
C ARG A 27 -6.98 32.77 35.94
N GLY A 28 -5.80 32.28 36.30
CA GLY A 28 -5.52 31.67 37.59
C GLY A 28 -4.06 31.91 37.93
N SER A 29 -3.83 32.77 38.91
CA SER A 29 -2.55 33.25 39.39
C SER A 29 -1.58 32.13 39.80
N ALA A 30 -0.29 32.39 39.61
CA ALA A 30 0.84 31.55 40.02
C ALA A 30 0.81 31.20 41.53
N PRO A 31 1.52 30.12 41.91
CA PRO A 31 2.64 30.35 42.81
C PRO A 31 3.95 29.71 42.33
N SER A 32 5.01 30.46 42.61
CA SER A 32 6.42 30.12 42.48
C SER A 32 6.78 28.88 43.29
N SER A 33 7.34 27.85 42.65
CA SER A 33 8.25 26.92 43.31
C SER A 33 9.39 26.56 42.36
N ARG A 34 10.61 26.90 42.80
CA ARG A 34 11.87 26.55 42.16
C ARG A 34 12.09 25.07 42.36
N HIS A 35 12.12 24.30 41.28
CA HIS A 35 12.73 22.98 41.27
C HIS A 35 13.90 22.98 40.30
N HIS A 36 15.04 22.51 40.81
CA HIS A 36 16.29 22.34 40.09
C HIS A 36 16.08 21.46 38.85
N SER A 37 16.48 21.99 37.69
CA SER A 37 16.59 21.23 36.45
C SER A 37 17.81 20.31 36.56
N GLU A 38 17.58 19.03 36.84
CA GLU A 38 18.52 17.98 36.53
C GLU A 38 18.38 17.67 35.03
N ALA A 39 19.43 17.96 34.26
CA ALA A 39 19.48 17.64 32.85
C ALA A 39 19.41 16.12 32.66
N GLN A 40 18.22 15.60 32.36
CA GLN A 40 18.05 14.23 31.90
C GLN A 40 18.81 14.07 30.58
N SER A 41 19.86 13.26 30.62
CA SER A 41 20.55 12.84 29.41
C SER A 41 19.56 12.09 28.52
N PRO A 42 19.48 12.40 27.21
CA PRO A 42 18.57 11.70 26.32
C PRO A 42 18.89 10.20 26.34
N GLY A 43 17.86 9.37 26.55
CA GLY A 43 17.99 7.92 26.51
C GLY A 43 18.55 7.43 25.16
N PRO A 44 19.08 6.19 25.09
CA PRO A 44 19.71 5.70 23.88
C PRO A 44 18.73 5.74 22.70
N ALA A 45 19.18 6.29 21.57
CA ALA A 45 18.44 6.22 20.31
C ALA A 45 18.40 4.77 19.83
N GLN A 46 17.25 4.29 19.39
CA GLN A 46 17.18 3.04 18.63
C GLN A 46 17.75 3.33 17.25
N THR A 47 18.71 2.53 16.81
CA THR A 47 19.01 2.48 15.38
C THR A 47 17.85 1.74 14.73
N LEU A 48 17.33 2.24 13.60
CA LEU A 48 16.45 1.42 12.76
C LEU A 48 17.12 0.06 12.60
N LEU A 49 16.35 -1.02 12.80
CA LEU A 49 16.86 -2.35 12.53
C LEU A 49 17.06 -2.47 11.03
N SER A 50 18.26 -2.10 10.57
CA SER A 50 18.84 -2.69 9.37
C SER A 50 19.17 -4.14 9.73
N SER A 51 18.96 -5.09 8.82
CA SER A 51 19.11 -6.53 9.05
C SER A 51 20.54 -6.91 9.49
N LYS A 52 20.90 -6.65 10.75
CA LYS A 52 22.19 -7.04 11.34
C LYS A 52 22.31 -8.56 11.45
N THR A 53 21.18 -9.27 11.39
CA THR A 53 21.05 -10.73 11.46
C THR A 53 20.71 -11.37 10.10
N GLY A 54 20.63 -10.60 9.01
CA GLY A 54 20.25 -11.12 7.70
C GLY A 54 18.80 -11.62 7.63
N LEU A 55 17.92 -11.20 8.55
CA LEU A 55 16.50 -11.53 8.56
C LEU A 55 15.67 -10.24 8.46
N TYR A 56 14.56 -10.31 7.73
CA TYR A 56 13.62 -9.20 7.53
C TYR A 56 12.26 -9.47 8.18
N PRO A 57 11.41 -8.44 8.39
CA PRO A 57 10.13 -8.61 9.07
C PRO A 57 9.25 -9.72 8.52
N VAL A 58 9.15 -9.83 7.19
CA VAL A 58 8.36 -10.88 6.53
C VAL A 58 8.91 -12.30 6.76
N ASP A 59 10.18 -12.43 7.12
CA ASP A 59 10.83 -13.72 7.41
C ASP A 59 10.56 -14.23 8.82
N ILE A 60 10.29 -13.31 9.76
CA ILE A 60 10.28 -13.59 11.19
C ILE A 60 8.93 -13.36 11.86
N LEU A 61 7.98 -12.73 11.15
CA LEU A 61 6.69 -12.42 11.71
C LEU A 61 5.81 -13.68 11.74
N ASP A 62 5.36 -14.04 12.94
CA ASP A 62 4.38 -15.10 13.12
C ASP A 62 3.02 -14.65 12.56
N ASP A 63 2.20 -15.61 12.10
CA ASP A 63 0.87 -15.32 11.55
C ASP A 63 -0.16 -15.08 12.67
N ASP A 64 0.11 -14.08 13.50
CA ASP A 64 -0.71 -13.65 14.63
C ASP A 64 -1.03 -12.13 14.56
N PRO A 65 -2.07 -11.75 13.78
CA PRO A 65 -2.49 -10.35 13.67
C PRO A 65 -2.94 -9.73 15.00
N GLU A 66 -3.51 -10.54 15.91
CA GLU A 66 -4.05 -10.05 17.18
C GLU A 66 -2.93 -9.77 18.19
N GLY A 67 -1.98 -10.68 18.35
CA GLY A 67 -0.79 -10.43 19.18
C GLY A 67 0.00 -9.22 18.66
N HIS A 68 0.13 -9.09 17.34
CA HIS A 68 0.75 -7.90 16.75
C HIS A 68 -0.01 -6.60 17.10
N ARG A 69 -1.34 -6.61 17.00
CA ARG A 69 -2.20 -5.49 17.36
C ARG A 69 -2.06 -5.12 18.83
N GLU A 70 -2.04 -6.10 19.73
CA GLU A 70 -1.90 -5.89 21.16
C GLU A 70 -0.56 -5.25 21.52
N ALA A 71 0.54 -5.77 20.96
CA ALA A 71 1.87 -5.19 21.13
C ALA A 71 1.94 -3.74 20.62
N ALA A 72 1.36 -3.48 19.45
CA ALA A 72 1.30 -2.14 18.88
C ALA A 72 0.48 -1.17 19.75
N LEU A 73 -0.69 -1.58 20.25
CA LEU A 73 -1.52 -0.75 21.12
C LEU A 73 -0.87 -0.51 22.49
N ALA A 74 -0.22 -1.53 23.07
CA ALA A 74 0.53 -1.40 24.31
C ALA A 74 1.66 -0.37 24.16
N TYR A 75 2.47 -0.50 23.10
CA TYR A 75 3.51 0.48 22.80
C TYR A 75 2.94 1.89 22.62
N TYR A 76 1.85 2.05 21.85
CA TYR A 76 1.22 3.35 21.65
C TYR A 76 0.67 3.98 22.95
N ALA A 77 0.12 3.15 23.85
CA ALA A 77 -0.35 3.60 25.15
C ALA A 77 0.81 4.10 26.03
N THR A 78 1.99 3.46 25.99
CA THR A 78 3.18 3.95 26.72
C THR A 78 3.60 5.34 26.25
N LEU A 79 3.59 5.59 24.93
CA LEU A 79 3.90 6.90 24.36
C LEU A 79 2.91 7.98 24.79
N ARG A 80 1.61 7.66 24.83
CA ARG A 80 0.56 8.61 25.26
C ARG A 80 0.56 8.87 26.76
N GLY A 81 0.98 7.89 27.56
CA GLY A 81 1.07 8.01 29.01
C GLY A 81 2.21 8.91 29.49
N GLY A 82 3.00 9.49 28.59
CA GLY A 82 4.17 10.31 28.93
C GLY A 82 5.31 9.51 29.55
N ALA A 83 5.21 8.17 29.55
CA ALA A 83 6.31 7.31 29.95
C ALA A 83 7.41 7.41 28.88
N PRO A 84 8.67 7.61 29.27
CA PRO A 84 9.76 7.65 28.30
C PRO A 84 9.79 6.30 27.57
N PRO A 85 9.72 6.29 26.23
CA PRO A 85 9.82 5.07 25.46
C PRO A 85 11.16 4.38 25.72
N PRO A 86 11.25 3.05 25.51
CA PRO A 86 12.51 2.31 25.61
C PRO A 86 13.65 2.89 24.75
N ALA A 87 13.30 3.68 23.72
CA ALA A 87 14.22 4.42 22.89
C ALA A 87 13.67 5.81 22.55
N ALA A 88 14.53 6.84 22.62
CA ALA A 88 14.10 8.24 22.50
C ALA A 88 13.97 8.76 21.06
N ALA A 89 14.68 8.15 20.11
CA ALA A 89 14.70 8.56 18.71
C ALA A 89 15.13 7.42 17.79
N LEU A 90 14.75 7.52 16.50
CA LEU A 90 15.16 6.65 15.41
C LEU A 90 16.06 7.40 14.44
N SER A 91 17.20 6.81 14.08
CA SER A 91 18.08 7.36 13.05
C SER A 91 17.69 6.82 11.67
N LEU A 92 17.30 7.72 10.76
CA LEU A 92 17.03 7.42 9.36
C LEU A 92 18.33 7.15 8.59
N PRO A 93 18.30 6.43 7.45
CA PRO A 93 19.49 6.19 6.63
C PRO A 93 20.20 7.48 6.15
N ALA A 94 19.47 8.59 6.05
CA ALA A 94 20.00 9.90 5.69
C ALA A 94 20.69 10.64 6.88
N GLY A 95 20.73 10.05 8.07
CA GLY A 95 21.32 10.63 9.28
C GLY A 95 20.38 11.51 10.10
N GLU A 96 19.17 11.79 9.61
CA GLU A 96 18.13 12.50 10.36
C GLU A 96 17.63 11.64 11.54
N GLN A 97 17.36 12.27 12.68
CA GLN A 97 16.72 11.61 13.82
C GLN A 97 15.25 11.99 13.93
N VAL A 98 14.40 10.98 14.06
CA VAL A 98 12.96 11.14 14.30
C VAL A 98 12.67 10.73 15.73
N HIS A 99 12.12 11.65 16.52
CA HIS A 99 11.74 11.36 17.90
C HIS A 99 10.57 10.39 17.96
N LEU A 100 10.67 9.43 18.87
CA LEU A 100 9.61 8.46 19.11
C LEU A 100 8.59 9.05 20.09
N GLU A 101 7.72 9.91 19.58
CA GLU A 101 6.69 10.57 20.38
C GLU A 101 5.29 10.35 19.81
N ALA A 102 4.27 10.57 20.64
CA ALA A 102 2.87 10.34 20.26
C ALA A 102 2.43 11.18 19.04
N ALA A 103 3.07 12.33 18.79
CA ALA A 103 2.80 13.21 17.65
C ALA A 103 3.36 12.67 16.32
N SER A 104 4.46 11.92 16.37
CA SER A 104 5.11 11.34 15.18
C SER A 104 4.64 9.92 14.87
N VAL A 105 3.83 9.32 15.74
CA VAL A 105 3.35 7.94 15.62
C VAL A 105 1.85 7.89 15.35
N CYS A 106 1.47 7.18 14.29
CA CYS A 106 0.08 7.05 13.86
C CYS A 106 -0.34 5.57 13.78
N LEU A 107 -1.61 5.29 14.12
CA LEU A 107 -2.22 3.98 13.86
C LEU A 107 -2.89 4.00 12.49
N CYS A 108 -2.48 3.09 11.61
CA CYS A 108 -3.07 2.91 10.28
C CYS A 108 -3.81 1.58 10.19
N THR A 109 -4.99 1.57 9.58
CA THR A 109 -5.72 0.33 9.29
C THR A 109 -5.07 -0.40 8.10
N LEU A 110 -4.79 -1.70 8.28
CA LEU A 110 -4.22 -2.55 7.23
C LEU A 110 -5.26 -2.95 6.18
N HIS A 111 -6.54 -2.98 6.58
CA HIS A 111 -7.66 -3.30 5.72
C HIS A 111 -8.71 -2.20 5.78
N ARG A 112 -9.44 -2.02 4.67
CA ARG A 112 -10.56 -1.06 4.64
C ARG A 112 -11.81 -1.57 5.35
N ASP A 113 -12.01 -2.88 5.39
CA ASP A 113 -13.19 -3.57 5.89
C ASP A 113 -12.97 -4.25 7.25
N GLU A 114 -11.74 -4.21 7.78
CA GLU A 114 -11.40 -4.77 9.08
C GLU A 114 -10.66 -3.71 9.92
N PRO A 115 -11.38 -2.93 10.75
CA PRO A 115 -10.80 -1.83 11.53
C PRO A 115 -9.95 -2.32 12.71
N ARG A 116 -10.02 -3.62 13.07
CA ARG A 116 -9.21 -4.17 14.17
C ARG A 116 -7.74 -4.29 13.79
N HIS A 117 -7.43 -4.71 12.57
CA HIS A 117 -6.06 -4.87 12.11
C HIS A 117 -5.41 -3.51 11.85
N LYS A 118 -4.61 -3.07 12.81
CA LYS A 118 -3.89 -1.79 12.78
C LYS A 118 -2.40 -2.01 12.92
N ILE A 119 -1.63 -1.15 12.26
CA ILE A 119 -0.18 -1.08 12.37
C ILE A 119 0.23 0.31 12.83
N LEU A 120 1.29 0.40 13.62
CA LEU A 120 1.91 1.69 13.94
C LEU A 120 2.87 2.09 12.83
N VAL A 121 2.72 3.33 12.39
CA VAL A 121 3.61 3.98 11.43
C VAL A 121 4.26 5.18 12.09
N LEU A 122 5.52 5.40 11.76
CA LEU A 122 6.27 6.60 12.12
C LEU A 122 6.27 7.54 10.93
N VAL A 123 5.90 8.79 11.14
CA VAL A 123 5.91 9.84 10.10
C VAL A 123 7.10 10.77 10.28
N SER A 124 7.54 11.38 9.17
CA SER A 124 8.59 12.39 9.22
C SER A 124 8.10 13.64 9.97
N PRO A 125 8.93 14.24 10.85
CA PRO A 125 8.62 15.52 11.48
C PRO A 125 8.48 16.67 10.47
N GLN A 126 9.20 16.59 9.34
CA GLN A 126 9.20 17.62 8.31
C GLN A 126 7.99 17.50 7.37
N ASP A 127 7.49 16.28 7.20
CA ASP A 127 6.30 15.97 6.43
C ASP A 127 5.52 14.82 7.08
N THR A 128 4.46 15.17 7.81
CA THR A 128 3.60 14.21 8.51
C THR A 128 2.82 13.28 7.57
N LYS A 129 2.91 13.50 6.24
CA LYS A 129 2.36 12.60 5.23
C LYS A 129 3.34 11.52 4.79
N THR A 130 4.62 11.65 5.12
CA THR A 130 5.68 10.71 4.74
C THR A 130 5.90 9.71 5.85
N VAL A 131 5.58 8.43 5.59
CA VAL A 131 5.88 7.32 6.50
C VAL A 131 7.32 6.87 6.30
N VAL A 132 8.10 6.86 7.38
CA VAL A 132 9.53 6.52 7.37
C VAL A 132 9.83 5.16 7.97
N ALA A 133 8.99 4.68 8.89
CA ALA A 133 9.16 3.38 9.55
C ALA A 133 7.82 2.78 9.97
N VAL A 134 7.80 1.48 10.21
CA VAL A 134 6.66 0.74 10.78
C VAL A 134 7.09 -0.10 11.96
N TYR A 135 6.19 -0.24 12.93
CA TYR A 135 6.43 -1.09 14.10
C TYR A 135 6.03 -2.52 13.78
N VAL A 136 6.99 -3.44 13.77
CA VAL A 136 6.80 -4.87 13.48
C VAL A 136 7.66 -5.70 14.43
N LYS A 137 7.05 -6.73 15.04
CA LYS A 137 7.69 -7.63 16.02
C LYS A 137 8.46 -6.85 17.11
N GLU A 138 7.71 -6.01 17.81
CA GLU A 138 8.20 -5.17 18.93
C GLU A 138 9.31 -4.17 18.58
N SER A 139 9.51 -3.90 17.30
CA SER A 139 10.67 -3.17 16.78
C SER A 139 10.28 -2.21 15.67
N TRP A 140 11.03 -1.11 15.52
CA TRP A 140 10.85 -0.18 14.41
C TRP A 140 11.73 -0.54 13.21
N TRP A 141 11.09 -0.68 12.06
CA TRP A 141 11.74 -1.06 10.80
C TRP A 141 11.57 0.02 9.74
N ALA A 142 12.63 0.31 9.00
CA ALA A 142 12.55 1.19 7.85
C ALA A 142 11.58 0.61 6.82
N THR A 143 10.82 1.45 6.13
CA THR A 143 9.87 1.00 5.11
C THR A 143 10.53 0.12 4.05
N GLU A 144 11.75 0.46 3.62
CA GLU A 144 12.52 -0.33 2.64
C GLU A 144 12.99 -1.69 3.19
N ASP A 145 13.28 -1.80 4.48
CA ASP A 145 13.69 -3.08 5.08
C ASP A 145 12.50 -4.02 5.26
N VAL A 146 11.29 -3.50 5.49
CA VAL A 146 10.07 -4.32 5.54
C VAL A 146 9.74 -4.93 4.18
N LEU A 147 10.15 -4.29 3.09
CA LEU A 147 9.96 -4.78 1.73
C LEU A 147 11.03 -5.79 1.30
N ARG A 148 11.96 -6.18 2.17
CA ARG A 148 13.01 -7.15 1.87
C ARG A 148 12.70 -8.51 2.46
N THR A 149 13.35 -9.53 1.90
CA THR A 149 13.29 -10.92 2.32
C THR A 149 14.69 -11.51 2.22
N SER A 150 15.03 -12.39 3.15
CA SER A 150 16.26 -13.18 3.12
C SER A 150 16.02 -14.60 2.61
N ASP A 151 14.75 -15.01 2.53
CA ASP A 151 14.33 -16.29 2.00
C ASP A 151 14.50 -16.32 0.46
N PRO A 152 15.40 -17.14 -0.09
CA PRO A 152 15.59 -17.26 -1.54
C PRO A 152 14.41 -17.94 -2.24
N ALA A 153 13.51 -18.61 -1.51
CA ALA A 153 12.28 -19.16 -2.08
C ALA A 153 11.26 -18.08 -2.42
N ARG A 154 11.39 -16.87 -1.85
CA ARG A 154 10.56 -15.72 -2.20
C ARG A 154 11.08 -15.00 -3.45
N GLU A 155 10.77 -15.58 -4.60
CA GLU A 155 11.14 -15.04 -5.92
C GLU A 155 9.96 -15.17 -6.89
N GLY A 156 9.74 -14.16 -7.73
CA GLY A 156 8.62 -14.12 -8.68
C GLY A 156 7.29 -13.74 -8.04
N LEU A 157 6.18 -14.08 -8.72
CA LEU A 157 4.82 -13.77 -8.27
C LEU A 157 4.35 -14.80 -7.25
N MET A 158 4.10 -14.36 -6.02
CA MET A 158 3.65 -15.21 -4.93
C MET A 158 2.34 -14.70 -4.36
N GLU A 159 1.42 -15.61 -4.06
CA GLU A 159 0.17 -15.29 -3.37
C GLU A 159 0.44 -14.81 -1.95
N VAL A 160 -0.30 -13.79 -1.53
CA VAL A 160 -0.26 -13.27 -0.16
C VAL A 160 -1.03 -14.22 0.75
N GLN A 161 -0.31 -14.90 1.65
CA GLN A 161 -0.88 -15.91 2.56
C GLN A 161 -0.73 -15.50 4.03
N THR A 162 0.34 -14.80 4.38
CA THR A 162 0.69 -14.45 5.76
C THR A 162 0.37 -13.01 6.10
N PHE A 163 0.22 -12.72 7.40
CA PHE A 163 0.09 -11.35 7.90
C PHE A 163 1.32 -10.48 7.57
N GLY A 164 2.52 -11.04 7.58
CA GLY A 164 3.74 -10.34 7.15
C GLY A 164 3.65 -9.86 5.70
N GLU A 165 3.21 -10.73 4.79
CA GLU A 165 2.98 -10.35 3.39
C GLU A 165 1.84 -9.34 3.24
N ARG A 166 0.82 -9.37 4.11
CA ARG A 166 -0.22 -8.32 4.14
C ARG A 166 0.35 -6.95 4.53
N ILE A 167 1.32 -6.89 5.45
CA ILE A 167 2.03 -5.65 5.78
C ILE A 167 2.85 -5.17 4.58
N VAL A 168 3.56 -6.07 3.88
CA VAL A 168 4.31 -5.74 2.66
C VAL A 168 3.38 -5.17 1.59
N LEU A 169 2.24 -5.81 1.35
CA LEU A 169 1.22 -5.34 0.41
C LEU A 169 0.69 -3.94 0.80
N PHE A 170 0.39 -3.73 2.08
CA PHE A 170 -0.03 -2.44 2.62
C PHE A 170 1.02 -1.35 2.34
N LEU A 171 2.30 -1.64 2.62
CA LEU A 171 3.39 -0.68 2.37
C LEU A 171 3.53 -0.36 0.89
N LEU A 172 3.52 -1.37 0.01
CA LEU A 172 3.60 -1.12 -1.44
C LEU A 172 2.45 -0.25 -1.93
N ASN A 173 1.23 -0.49 -1.44
CA ASN A 173 0.02 0.17 -1.88
C ASN A 173 -0.15 1.59 -1.29
N VAL A 174 -0.10 1.71 0.03
CA VAL A 174 -0.48 2.94 0.75
C VAL A 174 0.71 3.87 0.92
N VAL A 175 1.91 3.32 1.19
CA VAL A 175 3.10 4.11 1.51
C VAL A 175 3.93 4.37 0.25
N ILE A 176 4.46 3.33 -0.39
CA ILE A 176 5.36 3.48 -1.55
C ILE A 176 4.60 4.09 -2.71
N PHE A 177 3.50 3.46 -3.14
CA PHE A 177 2.70 4.00 -4.22
C PHE A 177 1.99 5.29 -3.81
N GLY A 178 1.24 5.26 -2.70
CA GLY A 178 0.36 6.36 -2.31
C GLY A 178 1.08 7.67 -1.94
N ARG A 179 2.34 7.60 -1.48
CA ARG A 179 3.09 8.77 -0.99
C ARG A 179 4.43 8.99 -1.70
N LEU A 180 5.27 7.95 -1.83
CA LEU A 180 6.66 8.14 -2.28
C LEU A 180 6.82 8.19 -3.81
N GLU A 181 6.09 7.35 -4.55
CA GLU A 181 6.25 7.22 -5.99
C GLU A 181 5.17 7.94 -6.82
N ARG A 182 4.16 8.50 -6.16
CA ARG A 182 3.10 9.28 -6.79
C ARG A 182 3.58 10.69 -7.15
N LYS A 183 3.06 11.23 -8.24
CA LYS A 183 3.20 12.66 -8.56
C LYS A 183 2.18 13.44 -7.72
N LEU A 184 2.64 14.48 -7.03
CA LEU A 184 1.80 15.28 -6.13
C LEU A 184 0.63 15.96 -6.86
N ASP A 185 0.77 16.29 -8.14
CA ASP A 185 -0.27 16.94 -8.95
C ASP A 185 -1.46 16.03 -9.32
N ASP A 186 -1.42 14.76 -8.93
CA ASP A 186 -2.37 13.72 -9.31
C ASP A 186 -3.44 13.54 -8.22
N ASP A 187 -3.91 14.64 -7.59
CA ASP A 187 -4.59 14.74 -6.27
C ASP A 187 -5.79 13.79 -6.01
N ASP A 188 -6.39 13.20 -7.03
CA ASP A 188 -7.64 12.40 -6.92
C ASP A 188 -7.47 10.89 -6.66
N MET A 189 -6.26 10.34 -6.54
CA MET A 189 -6.03 8.90 -6.76
C MET A 189 -5.31 8.18 -5.61
N PHE A 190 -5.95 8.07 -4.44
CA PHE A 190 -5.45 7.23 -3.34
C PHE A 190 -6.05 5.83 -3.43
N PHE A 191 -5.20 4.80 -3.36
CA PHE A 191 -5.71 3.47 -3.08
C PHE A 191 -5.97 3.35 -1.59
N LEU A 192 -7.21 2.99 -1.26
CA LEU A 192 -7.54 2.53 0.07
C LEU A 192 -6.79 1.22 0.35
N PRO A 193 -6.55 0.90 1.64
CA PRO A 193 -6.10 -0.44 2.01
C PRO A 193 -7.00 -1.52 1.37
N HIS A 194 -6.39 -2.63 0.97
CA HIS A 194 -7.12 -3.73 0.35
C HIS A 194 -8.05 -4.39 1.37
N SER A 195 -9.14 -4.98 0.89
CA SER A 195 -10.02 -5.76 1.78
C SER A 195 -9.27 -6.99 2.28
N VAL A 196 -9.60 -7.46 3.49
CA VAL A 196 -9.07 -8.72 4.02
C VAL A 196 -9.39 -9.90 3.09
N ARG A 197 -10.52 -9.84 2.38
CA ARG A 197 -11.00 -10.86 1.45
C ARG A 197 -10.41 -10.74 0.05
N GLU A 198 -9.70 -9.65 -0.21
CA GLU A 198 -9.12 -9.39 -1.51
C GLU A 198 -7.84 -10.22 -1.68
N GLN A 199 -7.78 -10.97 -2.77
CA GLN A 199 -6.58 -11.71 -3.12
C GLN A 199 -5.55 -10.77 -3.73
N ALA A 200 -4.30 -11.03 -3.40
CA ALA A 200 -3.17 -10.33 -3.97
C ALA A 200 -2.02 -11.30 -4.25
N LYS A 201 -1.19 -10.93 -5.22
CA LYS A 201 0.14 -11.51 -5.37
C LYS A 201 1.19 -10.40 -5.27
N ILE A 202 2.26 -10.67 -4.54
CA ILE A 202 3.45 -9.80 -4.48
C ILE A 202 4.46 -10.34 -5.50
N LEU A 203 5.07 -9.42 -6.24
CA LEU A 203 6.21 -9.74 -7.08
C LEU A 203 7.49 -9.51 -6.28
N TRP A 204 8.17 -10.61 -5.94
CA TRP A 204 9.49 -10.63 -5.34
C TRP A 204 10.56 -10.72 -6.42
N ARG A 205 11.65 -9.99 -6.23
CA ARG A 205 12.81 -10.04 -7.10
C ARG A 205 14.06 -9.59 -6.36
N ASP A 206 15.12 -10.37 -6.46
CA ASP A 206 16.45 -10.05 -5.91
C ASP A 206 16.37 -9.70 -4.40
N GLY A 207 15.57 -10.47 -3.65
CA GLY A 207 15.39 -10.29 -2.20
C GLY A 207 14.51 -9.10 -1.80
N ALA A 208 13.75 -8.51 -2.73
CA ALA A 208 12.85 -7.39 -2.44
C ALA A 208 11.47 -7.53 -3.10
N ALA A 209 10.45 -6.99 -2.45
CA ALA A 209 9.13 -6.81 -3.01
C ALA A 209 9.14 -5.61 -3.96
N VAL A 210 8.95 -5.87 -5.25
CA VAL A 210 9.10 -4.87 -6.32
C VAL A 210 7.80 -4.46 -7.00
N GLY A 211 6.71 -5.13 -6.65
CA GLY A 211 5.37 -4.82 -7.15
C GLY A 211 4.32 -5.76 -6.57
N PHE A 212 3.07 -5.55 -6.95
CA PHE A 212 1.97 -6.43 -6.59
C PHE A 212 0.85 -6.30 -7.63
N TYR A 213 -0.07 -7.25 -7.60
CA TYR A 213 -1.41 -7.04 -8.13
C TYR A 213 -2.48 -7.61 -7.21
N THR A 214 -3.71 -7.10 -7.32
CA THR A 214 -4.88 -7.64 -6.61
C THR A 214 -5.99 -8.05 -7.56
N THR A 215 -6.84 -8.96 -7.09
CA THR A 215 -7.97 -9.47 -7.88
C THR A 215 -9.27 -9.43 -7.11
N LYS A 216 -10.35 -9.11 -7.81
CA LYS A 216 -11.71 -9.40 -7.38
C LYS A 216 -12.10 -10.75 -7.92
N ARG A 217 -12.48 -11.67 -7.03
CA ARG A 217 -13.00 -12.98 -7.44
C ARG A 217 -14.39 -12.82 -8.02
N LYS A 218 -14.72 -13.60 -9.04
CA LYS A 218 -16.11 -13.84 -9.43
C LYS A 218 -16.91 -14.32 -8.21
N GLY A 219 -18.11 -13.78 -8.01
CA GLY A 219 -18.95 -14.02 -6.85
C GLY A 219 -18.61 -13.20 -5.60
N SER A 220 -17.50 -12.46 -5.57
CA SER A 220 -17.19 -11.56 -4.44
C SER A 220 -18.01 -10.26 -4.51
N LEU A 221 -18.32 -9.67 -3.35
CA LEU A 221 -19.15 -8.46 -3.25
C LEU A 221 -18.49 -7.24 -3.89
N CYS A 222 -19.30 -6.48 -4.65
CA CYS A 222 -18.93 -5.21 -5.26
C CYS A 222 -19.01 -4.07 -4.23
N GLY A 223 -18.03 -4.02 -3.34
CA GLY A 223 -17.97 -3.05 -2.25
C GLY A 223 -19.04 -3.26 -1.18
N ASP A 224 -19.07 -2.34 -0.23
CA ASP A 224 -19.97 -2.44 0.92
C ASP A 224 -21.33 -1.83 0.57
N GLY A 225 -22.40 -2.62 0.67
CA GLY A 225 -23.78 -2.12 0.61
C GLY A 225 -24.53 -2.21 -0.72
N THR A 226 -23.90 -2.64 -1.83
CA THR A 226 -24.63 -2.81 -3.11
C THR A 226 -25.41 -4.14 -3.20
N GLY A 227 -25.01 -5.15 -2.43
CA GLY A 227 -25.52 -6.52 -2.55
C GLY A 227 -25.16 -7.22 -3.87
N ALA A 228 -24.46 -6.53 -4.78
CA ALA A 228 -24.04 -7.06 -6.07
C ALA A 228 -22.71 -7.81 -5.96
N CYS A 229 -22.51 -8.82 -6.79
CA CYS A 229 -21.27 -9.58 -6.86
C CYS A 229 -20.61 -9.46 -8.25
N TYR A 230 -19.29 -9.50 -8.29
CA TYR A 230 -18.53 -9.52 -9.53
C TYR A 230 -18.92 -10.74 -10.38
N LEU A 231 -19.25 -10.52 -11.65
CA LEU A 231 -19.72 -11.57 -12.55
C LEU A 231 -18.58 -12.30 -13.29
N LEU A 232 -17.36 -11.79 -13.16
CA LEU A 232 -16.13 -12.33 -13.72
C LEU A 232 -14.93 -11.97 -12.82
N PRO A 233 -13.79 -12.69 -12.91
CA PRO A 233 -12.57 -12.27 -12.25
C PRO A 233 -12.07 -10.94 -12.80
N VAL A 234 -11.64 -10.04 -11.92
CA VAL A 234 -11.15 -8.72 -12.31
C VAL A 234 -9.77 -8.46 -11.70
N LEU A 235 -8.81 -8.09 -12.55
CA LEU A 235 -7.52 -7.53 -12.16
C LEU A 235 -7.73 -6.09 -11.70
N ASP A 236 -7.64 -5.87 -10.38
CA ASP A 236 -8.16 -4.65 -9.76
C ASP A 236 -7.12 -3.57 -9.55
N THR A 237 -6.00 -3.90 -8.93
CA THR A 237 -4.85 -3.00 -8.85
C THR A 237 -3.60 -3.72 -9.31
N VAL A 238 -2.73 -3.02 -10.02
CA VAL A 238 -1.41 -3.52 -10.40
C VAL A 238 -0.41 -2.39 -10.20
N PHE A 239 0.70 -2.70 -9.54
CA PHE A 239 1.76 -1.75 -9.23
C PHE A 239 3.12 -2.39 -9.41
N VAL A 240 4.04 -1.64 -10.01
CA VAL A 240 5.46 -1.97 -10.10
C VAL A 240 6.24 -0.74 -9.67
N ARG A 241 7.19 -0.91 -8.74
CA ARG A 241 8.09 0.15 -8.24
C ARG A 241 8.86 0.80 -9.38
N ARG A 242 9.12 2.10 -9.28
CA ARG A 242 9.66 2.93 -10.37
C ARG A 242 10.97 2.39 -10.93
N GLY A 243 11.88 1.94 -10.07
CA GLY A 243 13.17 1.35 -10.45
C GLY A 243 13.07 0.05 -11.26
N HIS A 244 11.92 -0.64 -11.19
CA HIS A 244 11.70 -1.95 -11.79
C HIS A 244 10.80 -1.90 -13.03
N ARG A 245 10.31 -0.70 -13.40
CA ARG A 245 9.44 -0.51 -14.56
C ARG A 245 10.21 -0.70 -15.88
N ARG A 246 9.45 -0.97 -16.95
CA ARG A 246 9.93 -1.19 -18.32
C ARG A 246 10.78 -2.47 -18.51
N GLN A 247 10.72 -3.39 -17.56
CA GLN A 247 11.40 -4.70 -17.61
C GLN A 247 10.43 -5.87 -17.90
N GLY A 248 9.26 -5.60 -18.48
CA GLY A 248 8.25 -6.62 -18.79
C GLY A 248 7.37 -7.08 -17.61
N LEU A 249 7.65 -6.63 -16.38
CA LEU A 249 6.96 -7.11 -15.17
C LEU A 249 5.44 -6.93 -15.18
N GLY A 250 4.93 -5.81 -15.72
CA GLY A 250 3.47 -5.61 -15.85
C GLY A 250 2.81 -6.59 -16.83
N VAL A 251 3.52 -6.97 -17.90
CA VAL A 251 3.04 -7.99 -18.84
C VAL A 251 3.06 -9.37 -18.17
N ALA A 252 4.10 -9.69 -17.40
CA ALA A 252 4.18 -10.92 -16.64
C ALA A 252 3.03 -11.04 -15.60
N MET A 253 2.70 -9.95 -14.90
CA MET A 253 1.54 -9.91 -13.99
C MET A 253 0.21 -10.15 -14.70
N LEU A 254 0.00 -9.52 -15.87
CA LEU A 254 -1.22 -9.74 -16.66
C LEU A 254 -1.29 -11.18 -17.20
N GLN A 255 -0.16 -11.74 -17.62
CA GLN A 255 -0.06 -13.13 -18.07
C GLN A 255 -0.37 -14.12 -16.95
N ASP A 256 0.18 -13.91 -15.75
CA ASP A 256 -0.10 -14.73 -14.57
C ASP A 256 -1.59 -14.67 -14.17
N PHE A 257 -2.20 -13.48 -14.21
CA PHE A 257 -3.64 -13.33 -13.99
C PHE A 257 -4.48 -14.12 -15.01
N CYS A 258 -4.17 -13.98 -16.31
CA CYS A 258 -4.88 -14.72 -17.37
C CYS A 258 -4.70 -16.24 -17.24
N GLY A 259 -3.52 -16.70 -16.81
CA GLY A 259 -3.23 -18.11 -16.56
C GLY A 259 -3.94 -18.66 -15.33
N THR A 260 -4.05 -17.85 -14.26
CA THR A 260 -4.78 -18.20 -13.03
C THR A 260 -6.26 -18.46 -13.31
N PHE A 261 -6.85 -17.71 -14.25
CA PHE A 261 -8.26 -17.84 -14.64
C PHE A 261 -8.41 -18.35 -16.08
N ARG A 262 -7.66 -19.40 -16.46
CA ARG A 262 -7.67 -19.95 -17.84
C ARG A 262 -9.02 -20.46 -18.31
N ASP A 263 -9.86 -20.94 -17.39
CA ASP A 263 -11.16 -21.56 -17.71
C ASP A 263 -12.30 -20.52 -17.84
N GLU A 264 -12.05 -19.26 -17.52
CA GLU A 264 -13.05 -18.19 -17.61
C GLU A 264 -13.08 -17.59 -19.03
N GLU A 265 -14.26 -17.52 -19.63
CA GLU A 265 -14.45 -16.96 -20.98
C GLU A 265 -14.16 -15.46 -21.06
N ALA A 266 -14.38 -14.75 -19.94
CA ALA A 266 -14.17 -13.31 -19.85
C ALA A 266 -13.42 -12.96 -18.56
N LEU A 267 -12.44 -12.07 -18.70
CA LEU A 267 -11.60 -11.53 -17.64
C LEU A 267 -11.66 -10.00 -17.66
N GLY A 268 -11.74 -9.40 -16.48
CA GLY A 268 -11.80 -7.96 -16.33
C GLY A 268 -10.45 -7.35 -15.96
N VAL A 269 -10.24 -6.10 -16.38
CA VAL A 269 -9.32 -5.15 -15.78
C VAL A 269 -10.18 -3.99 -15.28
N SER A 270 -10.05 -3.62 -14.00
CA SER A 270 -10.90 -2.60 -13.39
C SER A 270 -10.82 -1.26 -14.14
N TRP A 271 -11.97 -0.61 -14.31
CA TRP A 271 -12.06 0.74 -14.86
C TRP A 271 -11.81 1.81 -13.78
N PRO A 272 -11.13 2.94 -14.10
CA PRO A 272 -10.50 3.23 -15.38
C PRO A 272 -9.12 2.58 -15.52
N ILE A 273 -8.82 2.10 -16.73
CA ILE A 273 -7.49 1.62 -17.10
C ILE A 273 -6.58 2.82 -17.38
N SER A 274 -5.42 2.82 -16.74
CA SER A 274 -4.43 3.88 -16.93
C SER A 274 -3.79 3.83 -18.34
N PRO A 275 -3.16 4.93 -18.80
CA PRO A 275 -2.37 4.92 -20.04
C PRO A 275 -1.26 3.85 -20.04
N ALA A 276 -0.59 3.63 -18.90
CA ALA A 276 0.46 2.63 -18.81
C ALA A 276 -0.08 1.19 -18.90
N MET A 277 -1.27 0.92 -18.37
CA MET A 277 -1.87 -0.42 -18.47
C MET A 277 -2.40 -0.68 -19.84
N TYR A 278 -2.93 0.34 -20.53
CA TYR A 278 -3.21 0.21 -21.94
C TYR A 278 -1.98 -0.22 -22.75
N GLN A 279 -0.77 0.27 -22.42
CA GLN A 279 0.46 -0.20 -23.07
C GLN A 279 0.82 -1.64 -22.69
N VAL A 280 0.60 -2.05 -21.44
CA VAL A 280 0.79 -3.45 -21.00
C VAL A 280 -0.20 -4.37 -21.73
N CYS A 281 -1.50 -4.06 -21.71
CA CYS A 281 -2.53 -4.79 -22.44
C CYS A 281 -2.23 -4.86 -23.94
N ARG A 282 -1.79 -3.77 -24.56
CA ARG A 282 -1.41 -3.76 -25.98
C ARG A 282 -0.29 -4.73 -26.27
N LYS A 283 0.80 -4.69 -25.52
CA LYS A 283 1.93 -5.61 -25.70
C LYS A 283 1.50 -7.07 -25.51
N PHE A 284 0.74 -7.34 -24.45
CA PHE A 284 0.22 -8.67 -24.15
C PHE A 284 -0.69 -9.20 -25.26
N LEU A 285 -1.71 -8.44 -25.68
CA LEU A 285 -2.68 -8.85 -26.70
C LEU A 285 -2.10 -8.94 -28.12
N LEU A 286 -0.98 -8.27 -28.39
CA LEU A 286 -0.22 -8.47 -29.62
C LEU A 286 0.49 -9.82 -29.61
N ALA A 287 1.12 -10.19 -28.49
CA ALA A 287 1.82 -11.46 -28.31
C ALA A 287 0.88 -12.66 -28.13
N HIS A 288 -0.33 -12.43 -27.63
CA HIS A 288 -1.33 -13.46 -27.28
C HIS A 288 -2.66 -13.22 -28.00
N PRO A 289 -2.78 -13.51 -29.31
CA PRO A 289 -4.01 -13.31 -30.08
C PRO A 289 -5.24 -14.02 -29.48
N GLU A 290 -5.04 -15.17 -28.85
CA GLU A 290 -6.07 -15.96 -28.18
C GLU A 290 -6.74 -15.22 -27.00
N GLN A 291 -6.07 -14.20 -26.44
CA GLN A 291 -6.59 -13.42 -25.32
C GLN A 291 -7.40 -12.19 -25.75
N ARG A 292 -7.40 -11.84 -27.05
CA ARG A 292 -8.04 -10.60 -27.57
C ARG A 292 -9.55 -10.54 -27.32
N GLY A 293 -10.22 -11.69 -27.33
CA GLY A 293 -11.64 -11.81 -27.01
C GLY A 293 -11.96 -11.95 -25.51
N ARG A 294 -10.95 -12.19 -24.67
CA ARG A 294 -11.13 -12.52 -23.25
C ARG A 294 -10.96 -11.33 -22.32
N LEU A 295 -10.22 -10.29 -22.71
CA LEU A 295 -9.89 -9.16 -21.84
C LEU A 295 -10.80 -7.93 -22.04
N TRP A 296 -11.41 -7.49 -20.94
CA TRP A 296 -12.40 -6.41 -20.90
C TRP A 296 -12.02 -5.35 -19.87
N GLU A 297 -12.24 -4.08 -20.18
CA GLU A 297 -12.26 -3.00 -19.18
C GLU A 297 -13.61 -3.04 -18.50
N VAL A 298 -13.64 -3.11 -17.17
CA VAL A 298 -14.83 -3.49 -16.41
C VAL A 298 -15.18 -2.46 -15.33
N GLU A 299 -16.41 -1.98 -15.36
CA GLU A 299 -17.07 -1.35 -14.21
C GLU A 299 -17.79 -2.42 -13.37
N PRO A 300 -17.74 -2.38 -12.03
CA PRO A 300 -18.45 -3.35 -11.20
C PRO A 300 -19.99 -3.31 -11.44
N PRO A 301 -20.70 -4.46 -11.42
CA PRO A 301 -20.24 -5.84 -11.25
C PRO A 301 -19.68 -6.54 -12.51
N GLY A 302 -19.61 -5.87 -13.65
CA GLY A 302 -19.05 -6.40 -14.89
C GLY A 302 -20.03 -7.21 -15.74
N ALA A 303 -21.30 -6.82 -15.72
CA ALA A 303 -22.29 -7.33 -16.67
C ALA A 303 -21.95 -6.94 -18.12
N TRP A 304 -22.65 -7.51 -19.10
CA TRP A 304 -22.40 -7.24 -20.53
C TRP A 304 -22.43 -5.75 -20.90
N GLY A 305 -23.31 -4.95 -20.29
CA GLY A 305 -23.37 -3.50 -20.49
C GLY A 305 -22.36 -2.68 -19.69
N GLN A 306 -21.51 -3.33 -18.89
CA GLN A 306 -20.54 -2.71 -17.99
C GLN A 306 -19.11 -3.13 -18.30
N ARG A 307 -18.90 -3.65 -19.51
CA ARG A 307 -17.60 -4.12 -19.97
C ARG A 307 -17.35 -3.72 -21.40
N ASP A 308 -16.16 -3.22 -21.66
CA ASP A 308 -15.71 -2.82 -22.99
C ASP A 308 -14.51 -3.65 -23.41
N SER A 309 -14.49 -4.13 -24.67
CA SER A 309 -13.35 -4.89 -25.16
C SER A 309 -12.09 -4.01 -25.18
N ILE A 310 -11.06 -4.43 -24.43
CA ILE A 310 -9.78 -3.71 -24.39
C ILE A 310 -9.14 -3.72 -25.77
N TRP A 311 -9.23 -4.84 -26.50
CA TRP A 311 -8.67 -4.97 -27.83
C TRP A 311 -9.32 -3.99 -28.81
N LEU A 312 -10.65 -3.91 -28.85
CA LEU A 312 -11.35 -2.98 -29.74
C LEU A 312 -11.02 -1.52 -29.41
N LYS A 313 -10.97 -1.16 -28.12
CA LYS A 313 -10.55 0.18 -27.68
C LYS A 313 -9.13 0.53 -28.16
N LEU A 314 -8.19 -0.42 -28.10
CA LEU A 314 -6.83 -0.21 -28.59
C LEU A 314 -6.78 0.00 -30.12
N GLN A 315 -7.53 -0.79 -30.89
CA GLN A 315 -7.61 -0.65 -32.35
C GLN A 315 -8.19 0.70 -32.76
N LEU A 316 -9.28 1.12 -32.13
CA LEU A 316 -9.92 2.41 -32.40
C LEU A 316 -9.00 3.60 -32.07
N ARG A 317 -8.19 3.51 -31.01
CA ARG A 317 -7.19 4.54 -30.68
C ARG A 317 -6.07 4.62 -31.71
N GLN A 318 -5.67 3.48 -32.28
CA GLN A 318 -4.66 3.44 -33.33
C GLN A 318 -5.18 4.02 -34.65
N ALA A 319 -6.43 3.72 -35.02
CA ALA A 319 -7.06 4.27 -36.22
C ALA A 319 -7.27 5.80 -36.17
N ARG A 320 -7.33 6.39 -34.96
CA ARG A 320 -7.42 7.86 -34.74
C ARG A 320 -6.07 8.57 -34.82
N LEU A 321 -4.97 7.85 -35.04
CA LEU A 321 -3.63 8.40 -35.30
C LEU A 321 -3.23 8.22 -36.78
N PRO A 322 -3.90 8.84 -37.78
CA PRO A 322 -3.32 8.93 -39.12
C PRO A 322 -2.33 10.11 -39.23
N ASP A 323 -1.16 9.83 -39.77
CA ASP A 323 -0.16 10.71 -40.40
C ASP A 323 0.25 12.02 -39.70
N ARG A 324 1.26 11.92 -38.81
CA ARG A 324 2.14 13.07 -38.46
C ARG A 324 3.63 12.81 -38.67
N GLU A 325 3.98 11.81 -39.48
CA GLU A 325 5.35 11.59 -39.95
C GLU A 325 5.36 11.54 -41.49
N SER A 326 5.15 12.70 -42.09
CA SER A 326 5.60 13.02 -43.46
C SER A 326 5.56 14.54 -43.64
N ALA A 327 6.53 15.21 -43.02
CA ALA A 327 7.02 16.54 -43.37
C ALA A 327 8.49 16.64 -42.96
#